data_AF-A0A925IMN1-F1
#
_entry.id   AF-A0A925IMN1-F1
#
_cell.length_a   1.000
_cell.length_b   1.000
_cell.length_c   1.000
_cell.angle_alpha   90.00
_cell.angle_beta   90.00
_cell.angle_gamma   90.00
#
_symmetry.space_group_name_H-M   'P 1'
#
loop_
_entity.id
_entity.type
_entity.pdbx_description
1 polymer ?
#
loop_
_entity_poly.entity_id
_entity_poly.type
_entity_poly.pdbx_seq_one_letter_code
_entity_poly.pdbx_strand_id
1 'polypeptide(L)' 'MSHLTAAEQFNPSNPQFTADRFTLLAQMRTDAPVTFLPAFHVYAVTRWQEVHDVLGDAVTFASSFESPDKLQCPRANAR' A
#
# COMPACT_ATOMS: atom_id res chain seq x y z
N MET A 1 -8.59 26.07 -8.15
CA MET A 1 -8.54 25.23 -6.94
C MET A 1 -8.33 23.80 -7.40
N SER A 2 -7.18 23.21 -7.10
CA SER A 2 -6.94 21.81 -7.47
C SER A 2 -7.71 20.92 -6.50
N HIS A 3 -8.61 20.09 -7.02
CA HIS A 3 -9.25 19.04 -6.22
C HIS A 3 -8.22 17.97 -5.88
N LEU A 4 -8.15 17.60 -4.60
CA LEU A 4 -7.34 16.45 -4.16
C LEU A 4 -7.93 15.17 -4.78
N THR A 5 -7.06 14.30 -5.28
CA THR A 5 -7.40 12.94 -5.69
C THR A 5 -7.84 12.09 -4.49
N ALA A 6 -8.54 10.98 -4.73
CA ALA A 6 -8.92 10.05 -3.65
C ALA A 6 -7.68 9.49 -2.90
N ALA A 7 -6.56 9.30 -3.60
CA ALA A 7 -5.29 8.87 -2.99
C ALA A 7 -4.71 9.92 -2.03
N GLU A 8 -4.79 11.21 -2.38
CA GLU A 8 -4.33 12.31 -1.51
C GLU A 8 -5.26 12.55 -0.32
N GLN A 9 -6.53 12.14 -0.42
CA GLN A 9 -7.50 12.21 0.67
C GLN A 9 -7.38 11.03 1.65
N PHE A 10 -6.69 9.94 1.29
CA PHE A 10 -6.51 8.79 2.15
C PHE A 10 -5.63 9.16 3.36
N ASN A 11 -6.25 9.23 4.54
CA ASN A 11 -5.55 9.49 5.79
C ASN A 11 -6.21 8.71 6.95
N PRO A 12 -5.67 7.54 7.33
CA PRO A 12 -6.20 6.71 8.42
C PRO A 12 -6.18 7.39 9.79
N SER A 13 -5.34 8.41 9.98
CA SER A 13 -5.24 9.16 11.23
C SER A 13 -6.27 10.29 11.34
N ASN A 14 -7.01 10.59 10.26
CA ASN A 14 -8.06 11.61 10.27
C ASN A 14 -9.39 11.02 10.81
N PRO A 15 -10.01 11.60 11.86
CA PRO A 15 -11.32 11.16 12.35
C PRO A 15 -12.41 11.14 11.27
N GLN A 16 -12.38 12.07 10.32
CA GLN A 16 -13.33 12.13 9.21
C GLN A 16 -13.20 10.93 8.27
N PHE A 17 -11.98 10.44 8.06
CA PHE A 17 -11.76 9.20 7.29
C PHE A 17 -12.42 8.02 7.99
N THR A 18 -12.34 7.92 9.31
CA THR A 18 -12.98 6.81 10.03
C THR A 18 -14.50 6.79 9.85
N ALA A 19 -15.12 7.97 9.79
CA ALA A 19 -16.57 8.11 9.59
C ALA A 19 -17.02 7.74 8.16
N ASP A 20 -16.21 8.03 7.14
CA ASP A 20 -16.62 7.90 5.72
C ASP A 20 -15.67 7.04 4.86
N ARG A 21 -14.89 6.16 5.50
CA ARG A 21 -13.86 5.34 4.83
C ARG A 21 -14.38 4.54 3.65
N PHE A 22 -15.61 4.03 3.75
CA PHE A 22 -16.15 3.14 2.71
C PHE A 22 -16.45 3.89 1.41
N THR A 23 -16.85 5.16 1.50
CA THR A 23 -17.06 6.02 0.32
C THR A 23 -15.74 6.29 -0.38
N LEU A 24 -14.71 6.70 0.38
CA LEU A 24 -13.39 6.96 -0.18
C LEU A 24 -12.77 5.70 -0.79
N LEU A 25 -12.82 4.57 -0.07
CA LEU A 25 -12.33 3.28 -0.58
C LEU A 25 -13.11 2.80 -1.81
N ALA A 26 -14.42 3.09 -1.90
CA ALA A 26 -15.20 2.79 -3.10
C ALA A 26 -14.77 3.62 -4.30
N GLN A 27 -14.45 4.90 -4.08
CA GLN A 27 -13.93 5.76 -5.13
C GLN A 27 -12.54 5.30 -5.60
N MET A 28 -11.64 4.96 -4.67
CA MET A 28 -10.32 4.38 -5.01
C MET A 28 -10.47 3.08 -5.83
N ARG A 29 -11.41 2.19 -5.48
CA ARG A 29 -11.66 0.97 -6.27
C ARG A 29 -12.09 1.24 -7.70
N THR A 30 -12.85 2.30 -7.94
CA THR A 30 -13.36 2.63 -9.26
C THR A 30 -12.30 3.33 -10.09
N ASP A 31 -11.68 4.37 -9.53
CA ASP A 31 -10.86 5.32 -10.28
C ASP A 31 -9.39 4.89 -10.37
N ALA A 32 -8.83 4.30 -9.30
CA ALA A 32 -7.42 3.95 -9.18
C ALA A 32 -7.22 2.73 -8.25
N PRO A 33 -7.57 1.51 -8.71
CA PRO A 33 -7.62 0.32 -7.85
C PRO A 33 -6.27 -0.09 -7.26
N VAL A 34 -5.19 0.28 -7.93
CA VAL A 34 -3.81 0.25 -7.44
C VAL A 34 -3.25 1.67 -7.55
N THR A 35 -2.92 2.30 -6.44
CA THR A 35 -2.44 3.69 -6.43
C THR A 35 -1.33 3.91 -5.41
N PHE A 36 -0.37 4.77 -5.75
CA PHE A 36 0.65 5.19 -4.79
C PHE A 36 0.05 6.20 -3.80
N LEU A 37 0.34 6.00 -2.52
CA LEU A 37 -0.05 6.88 -1.42
C LEU A 37 1.18 7.69 -0.98
N PRO A 38 1.34 8.95 -1.44
CA PRO A 38 2.56 9.71 -1.21
C PRO A 38 2.82 9.97 0.28
N ALA A 39 1.77 10.17 1.09
CA ALA A 39 1.91 10.41 2.52
C ALA A 39 2.50 9.22 3.30
N PHE A 40 2.40 8.00 2.76
CA PHE A 40 2.84 6.76 3.41
C PHE A 40 4.00 6.07 2.68
N HIS A 41 4.36 6.54 1.48
CA HIS A 41 5.32 5.89 0.58
C HIS A 41 5.00 4.40 0.32
N VAL A 42 3.72 4.06 0.20
CA VAL A 42 3.27 2.69 -0.12
C VAL A 42 2.27 2.70 -1.26
N TYR A 43 2.09 1.55 -1.90
CA TYR A 43 0.97 1.32 -2.81
C TYR A 43 -0.25 0.80 -2.04
N ALA A 44 -1.42 1.36 -2.32
CA ALA A 44 -2.70 0.84 -1.88
C ALA A 44 -3.33 -0.01 -2.98
N VAL A 45 -3.86 -1.17 -2.59
CA VAL A 45 -4.63 -2.08 -3.43
C VAL A 45 -6.02 -2.19 -2.83
N THR A 46 -7.06 -1.91 -3.63
CA THR A 46 -8.41 -1.73 -3.07
C THR A 46 -9.46 -2.69 -3.63
N ARG A 47 -9.23 -3.29 -4.79
CA ARG A 47 -10.15 -4.27 -5.38
C ARG A 47 -9.84 -5.67 -4.86
N TRP A 48 -10.91 -6.47 -4.72
CA TRP A 48 -10.81 -7.81 -4.15
C TRP A 48 -9.88 -8.73 -4.94
N GLN A 49 -9.94 -8.71 -6.27
CA GLN A 49 -9.11 -9.57 -7.11
C GLN A 49 -7.63 -9.31 -6.88
N GLU A 50 -7.22 -8.04 -6.93
CA GLU A 50 -5.83 -7.63 -6.75
C GLU A 50 -5.35 -7.87 -5.31
N VAL A 51 -6.22 -7.68 -4.31
CA VAL A 51 -5.90 -8.06 -2.92
C VAL A 51 -5.65 -9.57 -2.82
N HIS A 52 -6.51 -10.37 -3.43
CA HIS A 52 -6.37 -11.82 -3.42
C HIS A 52 -5.08 -12.27 -4.12
N ASP A 53 -4.74 -11.65 -5.25
CA ASP A 53 -3.51 -11.96 -6.00
C ASP A 53 -2.24 -11.61 -5.19
N VAL A 54 -2.23 -10.44 -4.53
CA VAL A 54 -1.12 -10.02 -3.65
C VAL A 54 -0.95 -10.97 -2.47
N LEU A 55 -2.05 -11.36 -1.82
CA LEU A 55 -2.02 -12.28 -0.68
C LEU A 55 -1.68 -13.72 -1.10
N GLY A 56 -1.92 -14.08 -2.35
CA GLY A 56 -1.59 -15.39 -2.91
C GLY A 56 -0.12 -15.56 -3.31
N ASP A 57 0.62 -14.47 -3.49
CA ASP A 57 2.02 -14.49 -3.92
C ASP A 57 2.96 -13.96 -2.82
N ALA A 58 3.26 -14.82 -1.85
CA ALA A 58 4.20 -14.51 -0.77
C ALA A 58 5.67 -14.43 -1.22
N VAL A 59 5.99 -14.85 -2.45
CA VAL A 59 7.35 -14.76 -3.01
C VAL A 59 7.61 -13.33 -3.49
N THR A 60 6.63 -12.73 -4.17
CA THR A 60 6.71 -11.35 -4.64
C THR A 60 6.34 -10.34 -3.55
N PHE A 61 5.33 -10.65 -2.73
CA PHE A 61 4.81 -9.77 -1.68
C PHE A 61 5.06 -10.38 -0.29
N ALA A 62 6.30 -10.27 0.17
CA ALA A 62 6.69 -10.76 1.48
C ALA A 62 5.99 -9.99 2.62
N SER A 63 5.50 -10.73 3.62
CA SER A 63 4.90 -10.16 4.83
C SER A 63 5.92 -9.72 5.89
N SER A 64 7.19 -10.11 5.73
CA SER A 64 8.28 -9.71 6.61
C SER A 64 8.81 -8.33 6.22
N PHE A 65 8.66 -7.36 7.12
CA PHE A 65 9.50 -6.16 7.11
C PHE A 65 10.93 -6.58 7.49
N GLU A 66 11.71 -7.04 6.52
CA GLU A 66 13.16 -7.11 6.72
C GLU A 66 13.69 -5.67 6.73
N SER A 67 14.15 -5.20 7.88
CA SER A 67 14.96 -3.98 7.93
C SER A 67 16.16 -4.16 7.00
N PRO A 68 16.54 -3.13 6.22
CA PRO A 68 17.62 -3.24 5.23
C PRO A 68 18.98 -3.66 5.83
N ASP A 69 19.14 -3.57 7.16
CA ASP A 69 20.29 -4.07 7.91
C ASP A 69 20.51 -5.59 7.82
N LYS A 70 19.50 -6.37 7.39
CA LYS A 70 19.63 -7.84 7.29
C LYS A 70 20.00 -8.34 5.90
N LEU A 71 20.03 -7.48 4.88
CA LEU A 71 20.61 -7.82 3.57
C LEU A 71 22.14 -7.65 3.58
N GLN A 72 22.83 -8.26 4.54
CA GLN A 72 24.27 -8.46 4.42
C GLN A 72 24.52 -9.64 3.48
N CYS A 73 25.06 -9.31 2.31
CA CYS A 73 25.37 -10.23 1.23
C CYS A 73 26.11 -11.48 1.76
N PRO A 74 25.63 -12.72 1.48
CA PRO A 74 26.28 -13.94 1.94
C PRO A 74 27.66 -14.21 1.31
N ARG A 75 28.17 -13.30 0.45
CA ARG A 75 29.40 -13.47 -0.32
C ARG A 75 30.65 -12.86 0.33
N ALA A 76 30.56 -12.29 1.53
CA ALA A 76 31.69 -11.63 2.19
C ALA A 76 32.54 -12.53 3.11
N ASN A 77 32.12 -13.77 3.41
CA ASN A 77 32.84 -14.68 4.33
C ASN A 77 33.35 -15.96 3.66
N ALA A 78 33.95 -15.84 2.49
CA ALA A 78 34.84 -16.89 1.96
C ALA A 78 36.30 -16.43 2.17
N ARG A 79 36.88 -16.80 3.32
CA ARG A 79 38.32 -16.86 3.55
C ARG A 79 38.71 -18.31 3.78
#